data_AF-A0A849QKA1-F1
#
_entry.id   AF-A0A849QKA1-F1
#
_cell.length_a   1.000
_cell.length_b   1.000
_cell.length_c   1.000
_cell.angle_alpha   90.00
_cell.angle_beta   90.00
_cell.angle_gamma   90.00
#
_symmetry.space_group_name_H-M   'P 1'
#
loop_
_entity.id
_entity.type
_entity.pdbx_description
1 polymer ?
#
loop_
_entity_poly.entity_id
_entity_poly.type
_entity_poly.pdbx_seq_one_letter_code
_entity_poly.pdbx_strand_id
1 'polypeptide(L)'
;MNVLHTQVKFNSPSIFSNFKDIGDGIAALVIEKDDIEVVYDDIFPDKGETLEETMEIIKNNFTVVKEFDALFKKNILISLDNMPPVKAVKDVIGASDKNELELQDNLGKGGLQVPVPYFVSFFNKKTGGFLCIGIEAYFPFDLFPFFADVSDFSNLVFLAHEPMYIKMNDFISGLYLLNNTKNFNLFCLDVGSISAFGNKAMDFKIDIEKLLVKNYFGILSAASSIFLPEIFINRKYIVENEKNVFFANGGTNIFLSI
;
A
#
# COMPACT_ATOMS: atom_id res chain seq x y z
N MET A 1 -0.45 4.95 11.28
CA MET A 1 0.16 5.25 9.96
C MET A 1 1.03 6.48 10.11
N ASN A 2 2.33 6.36 9.87
CA ASN A 2 3.22 7.53 9.89
C ASN A 2 2.94 8.37 8.64
N VAL A 3 2.10 9.41 8.80
CA VAL A 3 1.99 10.50 7.83
C VAL A 3 3.17 11.45 8.05
N LEU A 4 4.40 10.97 7.87
CA LEU A 4 5.59 11.80 8.04
C LEU A 4 6.60 11.56 6.90
N HIS A 5 6.55 12.53 5.98
CA HIS A 5 7.62 13.07 5.15
C HIS A 5 8.36 12.15 4.18
N THR A 6 7.81 12.00 2.97
CA THR A 6 8.66 11.89 1.78
C THR A 6 9.22 13.28 1.44
N GLN A 7 10.46 13.54 1.85
CA GLN A 7 11.35 14.68 1.53
C GLN A 7 11.34 15.91 2.47
N VAL A 8 12.28 15.91 3.44
CA VAL A 8 12.75 17.13 4.12
C VAL A 8 14.01 17.65 3.41
N LYS A 9 14.02 18.92 3.00
CA LYS A 9 15.21 19.64 2.48
C LYS A 9 15.47 20.89 3.33
N PHE A 10 16.69 21.45 3.25
CA PHE A 10 16.95 22.81 3.74
C PHE A 10 16.01 23.80 3.03
N ASN A 11 15.30 24.65 3.79
CA ASN A 11 14.25 25.57 3.33
C ASN A 11 12.94 24.93 2.81
N SER A 12 12.63 23.67 3.14
CA SER A 12 11.26 23.16 2.95
C SER A 12 10.26 24.06 3.70
N PRO A 13 9.09 24.39 3.11
CA PRO A 13 8.08 25.19 3.79
C PRO A 13 7.73 24.53 5.12
N SER A 14 7.78 25.32 6.19
CA SER A 14 7.37 24.87 7.52
C SER A 14 5.90 24.49 7.46
N ILE A 15 5.60 23.20 7.51
CA ILE A 15 4.23 22.72 7.69
C ILE A 15 3.90 22.95 9.16
N PHE A 16 3.26 24.08 9.45
CA PHE A 16 2.63 24.32 10.73
C PHE A 16 1.32 23.56 10.77
N SER A 17 1.39 22.29 11.14
CA SER A 17 0.18 21.50 11.42
C SER A 17 -0.16 21.57 12.89
N ASN A 18 -1.40 21.97 13.18
CA ASN A 18 -1.95 21.96 14.53
C ASN A 18 -2.48 20.57 14.88
N PHE A 19 -1.64 19.54 14.77
CA PHE A 19 -2.02 18.18 15.14
C PHE A 19 -2.09 18.08 16.66
N LYS A 20 -3.28 17.77 17.19
CA LYS A 20 -3.43 17.27 18.54
C LYS A 20 -3.33 15.76 18.48
N ASP A 21 -2.39 15.20 19.23
CA ASP A 21 -2.31 13.75 19.43
C ASP A 21 -3.65 13.28 20.05
N ILE A 22 -4.37 12.42 19.33
CA ILE A 22 -5.62 11.81 19.80
C ILE A 22 -5.36 10.48 20.51
N GLY A 23 -4.08 10.09 20.68
CA GLY A 23 -3.66 8.80 21.22
C GLY A 23 -3.86 7.66 20.22
N ASP A 24 -3.68 6.44 20.72
CA ASP A 24 -3.98 5.22 19.97
C ASP A 24 -5.49 5.12 19.72
N GLY A 25 -5.90 5.27 18.46
CA GLY A 25 -7.30 5.23 18.06
C GLY A 25 -7.48 4.40 16.79
N ILE A 26 -8.44 3.48 16.83
CA ILE A 26 -8.93 2.78 15.64
C ILE A 26 -10.20 3.50 15.20
N ALA A 27 -10.21 4.02 13.98
CA ALA A 27 -11.43 4.49 13.33
C ALA A 27 -11.94 3.39 12.40
N ALA A 28 -13.14 2.88 12.68
CA ALA A 28 -13.83 1.94 11.83
C ALA A 28 -15.16 2.54 11.38
N LEU A 29 -15.41 2.51 10.08
CA LEU A 29 -16.73 2.82 9.52
C LEU A 29 -17.47 1.49 9.30
N VAL A 30 -18.59 1.32 10.00
CA VAL A 30 -19.50 0.18 9.78
C VAL A 30 -20.72 0.68 9.03
N ILE A 31 -21.03 0.03 7.92
CA ILE A 31 -22.16 0.36 7.07
C ILE A 31 -23.18 -0.77 7.18
N GLU A 32 -24.32 -0.49 7.83
CA GLU A 32 -25.39 -1.48 8.05
C GLU A 32 -26.56 -1.33 7.05
N LYS A 33 -26.49 -0.38 6.12
CA LYS A 33 -27.56 -0.14 5.14
C LYS A 33 -27.34 -0.92 3.85
N ASP A 34 -28.42 -1.47 3.33
CA ASP A 34 -28.42 -2.28 2.10
C ASP A 34 -28.37 -1.45 0.80
N ASP A 35 -28.67 -0.14 0.88
CA ASP A 35 -28.76 0.77 -0.28
C ASP A 35 -27.45 1.52 -0.57
N ILE A 36 -26.38 1.22 0.17
CA ILE A 36 -25.07 1.83 -0.04
C ILE A 36 -24.24 0.94 -0.95
N GLU A 37 -23.78 1.51 -2.05
CA GLU A 37 -22.83 0.86 -2.95
C GLU A 37 -21.41 1.04 -2.40
N VAL A 38 -20.68 -0.07 -2.25
CA VAL A 38 -19.31 -0.09 -1.76
C VAL A 38 -18.42 -0.75 -2.80
N VAL A 39 -17.36 -0.07 -3.20
CA VAL A 39 -16.30 -0.61 -4.05
C VAL A 39 -14.99 -0.49 -3.29
N TYR A 40 -14.35 -1.63 -3.07
CA TYR A 40 -12.93 -1.69 -2.74
C TYR A 40 -12.14 -1.81 -4.03
N ASP A 41 -10.98 -1.17 -4.10
CA ASP A 41 -10.07 -1.43 -5.21
C ASP A 41 -8.62 -1.36 -4.77
N ASP A 42 -7.78 -2.14 -5.45
CA ASP A 42 -6.34 -2.08 -5.29
C ASP A 42 -5.66 -1.96 -6.66
N ILE A 43 -4.54 -1.24 -6.70
CA ILE A 43 -3.80 -0.94 -7.95
C ILE A 43 -3.03 -2.16 -8.49
N PHE A 44 -3.08 -3.30 -7.83
CA PHE A 44 -2.31 -4.49 -8.16
C PHE A 44 -3.08 -5.38 -9.15
N PRO A 45 -2.42 -6.35 -9.80
CA PRO A 45 -3.12 -7.39 -10.55
C PRO A 45 -3.97 -8.28 -9.65
N ASP A 46 -4.86 -9.07 -10.25
CA ASP A 46 -5.55 -10.16 -9.55
C ASP A 46 -4.56 -11.22 -9.04
N LYS A 47 -4.92 -11.94 -7.96
CA LYS A 47 -4.19 -13.15 -7.52
C LYS A 47 -4.43 -14.33 -8.45
N GLY A 48 -3.50 -15.29 -8.38
CA GLY A 48 -3.64 -16.60 -9.01
C GLY A 48 -4.65 -17.50 -8.29
N GLU A 49 -4.94 -18.66 -8.89
CA GLU A 49 -5.73 -19.72 -8.24
C GLU A 49 -4.92 -20.45 -7.15
N THR A 50 -3.60 -20.39 -7.26
CA THR A 50 -2.66 -21.01 -6.33
C THR A 50 -1.68 -19.97 -5.76
N LEU A 51 -1.04 -20.32 -4.64
CA LEU A 51 -0.03 -19.48 -4.02
C LEU A 51 1.16 -19.26 -4.96
N GLU A 52 1.56 -20.32 -5.66
CA GLU A 52 2.65 -20.31 -6.64
C GLU A 52 2.34 -19.36 -7.81
N GLU A 53 1.12 -19.41 -8.34
CA GLU A 53 0.68 -18.47 -9.37
C GLU A 53 0.70 -17.02 -8.87
N THR A 54 0.23 -16.77 -7.63
CA THR A 54 0.33 -15.42 -7.03
C THR A 54 1.80 -14.97 -6.90
N MET A 55 2.70 -15.85 -6.47
CA MET A 55 4.14 -15.52 -6.39
C MET A 55 4.73 -15.17 -7.76
N GLU A 56 4.37 -15.90 -8.81
CA GLU A 56 4.79 -15.59 -10.19
C GLU A 56 4.19 -14.27 -10.68
N ILE A 57 2.95 -13.96 -10.34
CA ILE A 57 2.34 -12.65 -10.64
C ILE A 57 3.13 -11.53 -9.96
N ILE A 58 3.53 -11.69 -8.70
CA ILE A 58 4.38 -10.71 -8.02
C ILE A 58 5.74 -10.57 -8.73
N LYS A 59 6.40 -11.67 -9.08
CA LYS A 59 7.68 -11.63 -9.82
C LYS A 59 7.59 -10.93 -11.18
N ASN A 60 6.43 -11.03 -11.85
CA ASN A 60 6.20 -10.41 -13.15
C ASN A 60 5.83 -8.93 -13.07
N ASN A 61 5.27 -8.46 -11.95
CA ASN A 61 4.80 -7.09 -11.79
C ASN A 61 5.70 -6.22 -10.90
N PHE A 62 6.55 -6.84 -10.08
CA PHE A 62 7.47 -6.16 -9.18
C PHE A 62 8.89 -6.66 -9.40
N THR A 63 9.87 -5.77 -9.22
CA THR A 63 11.27 -6.18 -9.25
C THR A 63 11.60 -6.87 -7.93
N VAL A 64 11.63 -8.21 -7.96
CA VAL A 64 12.09 -9.01 -6.83
C VAL A 64 13.62 -8.96 -6.76
N VAL A 65 14.12 -8.44 -5.66
CA VAL A 65 15.56 -8.22 -5.41
C VAL A 65 16.16 -9.45 -4.75
N LYS A 66 15.41 -10.05 -3.82
CA LYS A 66 15.84 -11.24 -3.09
C LYS A 66 14.64 -11.99 -2.52
N GLU A 67 14.72 -13.32 -2.55
CA GLU A 67 13.83 -14.20 -1.79
C GLU A 67 14.50 -14.55 -0.45
N PHE A 68 13.71 -14.59 0.62
CA PHE A 68 14.17 -14.90 1.98
C PHE A 68 13.36 -16.04 2.58
N ASP A 69 13.99 -16.86 3.43
CA ASP A 69 13.29 -17.72 4.38
C ASP A 69 13.01 -16.94 5.66
N ALA A 70 11.73 -16.69 5.93
CA ALA A 70 11.25 -15.93 7.06
C ALA A 70 10.89 -16.83 8.24
N LEU A 71 11.29 -16.39 9.43
CA LEU A 71 10.87 -17.01 10.69
C LEU A 71 9.93 -16.08 11.44
N PHE A 72 8.73 -16.58 11.73
CA PHE A 72 7.73 -15.88 12.53
C PHE A 72 7.58 -16.51 13.92
N LYS A 73 7.21 -15.69 14.90
CA LYS A 73 6.71 -16.14 16.20
C LYS A 73 5.53 -15.29 16.62
N LYS A 74 4.34 -15.89 16.63
CA LYS A 74 3.08 -15.12 16.65
C LYS A 74 3.14 -14.07 15.54
N ASN A 75 2.55 -12.90 15.74
CA ASN A 75 2.57 -11.77 14.82
C ASN A 75 3.92 -11.02 14.76
N ILE A 76 5.06 -11.69 14.92
CA ILE A 76 6.38 -11.02 14.91
C ILE A 76 7.28 -11.75 13.91
N LEU A 77 7.79 -11.01 12.92
CA LEU A 77 8.88 -11.46 12.07
C LEU A 77 10.19 -11.36 12.87
N ILE A 78 10.79 -12.53 13.15
CA ILE A 78 12.02 -12.66 13.94
C ILE A 78 13.25 -12.55 13.05
N SER A 79 13.24 -13.19 11.88
CA SER A 79 14.40 -13.21 11.01
C SER A 79 14.07 -13.44 9.55
N LEU A 80 14.98 -13.00 8.70
CA LEU A 80 15.06 -13.31 7.27
C LEU A 80 16.43 -13.96 7.04
N ASP A 81 16.47 -15.19 6.52
CA ASP A 81 17.69 -16.01 6.38
C ASP A 81 18.53 -16.08 7.67
N ASN A 82 17.88 -16.24 8.82
CA ASN A 82 18.50 -16.25 10.16
C ASN A 82 19.18 -14.93 10.57
N MET A 83 18.92 -13.82 9.88
CA MET A 83 19.37 -12.48 10.26
C MET A 83 18.21 -11.61 10.76
N PRO A 84 18.44 -10.64 11.66
CA PRO A 84 17.42 -9.66 12.02
C PRO A 84 16.83 -8.98 10.77
N PRO A 85 15.50 -8.78 10.66
CA PRO A 85 14.87 -8.41 9.41
C PRO A 85 15.39 -7.09 8.82
N VAL A 86 15.57 -6.08 9.67
CA VAL A 86 16.10 -4.77 9.27
C VAL A 86 17.53 -4.90 8.73
N LYS A 87 18.36 -5.75 9.35
CA LYS A 87 19.73 -5.99 8.90
C LYS A 87 19.74 -6.74 7.57
N ALA A 88 18.96 -7.81 7.46
CA ALA A 88 18.86 -8.62 6.24
C ALA A 88 18.47 -7.78 5.02
N VAL A 89 17.51 -6.87 5.18
CA VAL A 89 17.08 -5.96 4.12
C VAL A 89 18.16 -4.91 3.81
N LYS A 90 18.77 -4.29 4.83
CA LYS A 90 19.85 -3.31 4.65
C LYS A 90 21.08 -3.87 3.98
N ASP A 91 21.47 -5.11 4.28
CA ASP A 91 22.65 -5.73 3.66
C ASP A 91 22.43 -5.93 2.15
N VAL A 92 21.20 -6.22 1.72
CA VAL A 92 20.84 -6.33 0.30
C VAL A 92 20.75 -4.96 -0.38
N ILE A 93 20.08 -3.99 0.25
CA ILE A 93 19.94 -2.63 -0.31
C ILE A 93 21.29 -1.91 -0.32
N GLY A 94 22.09 -2.03 0.74
CA GLY A 94 23.41 -1.42 0.86
C GLY A 94 24.41 -2.01 -0.15
N ALA A 95 24.36 -3.32 -0.41
CA ALA A 95 25.16 -3.92 -1.48
C ALA A 95 24.75 -3.46 -2.90
N SER A 96 23.61 -2.78 -3.03
CA SER A 96 23.12 -2.24 -4.30
C SER A 96 23.63 -0.82 -4.62
N ASP A 97 24.72 -0.36 -3.97
CA ASP A 97 25.54 0.90 -3.98
C ASP A 97 25.42 1.93 -5.14
N LYS A 98 24.71 1.66 -6.22
CA LYS A 98 24.38 2.62 -7.29
C LYS A 98 23.50 3.79 -6.83
N ASN A 99 22.75 3.65 -5.74
CA ASN A 99 21.74 4.66 -5.35
C ASN A 99 22.29 5.89 -4.60
N GLU A 100 23.40 5.78 -3.84
CA GLU A 100 23.84 6.89 -2.98
C GLU A 100 24.41 8.08 -3.79
N LEU A 101 25.16 7.78 -4.86
CA LEU A 101 25.70 8.78 -5.79
C LEU A 101 24.60 9.43 -6.65
N GLU A 102 23.63 8.65 -7.15
CA GLU A 102 22.47 9.19 -7.89
C GLU A 102 21.53 10.04 -7.00
N LEU A 103 21.38 9.68 -5.73
CA LEU A 103 20.62 10.46 -4.74
C LEU A 103 21.27 11.84 -4.50
N GLN A 104 22.60 11.87 -4.32
CA GLN A 104 23.34 13.13 -4.12
C GLN A 104 23.28 14.05 -5.35
N ASP A 105 23.40 13.51 -6.56
CA ASP A 105 23.39 14.29 -7.80
C ASP A 105 22.01 14.89 -8.15
N ASN A 106 20.92 14.28 -7.67
CA ASN A 106 19.55 14.71 -7.94
C ASN A 106 18.95 15.57 -6.82
N LEU A 107 19.52 15.56 -5.61
CA LEU A 107 19.05 16.31 -4.44
C LEU A 107 18.96 17.83 -4.70
N GLY A 108 19.94 18.36 -5.44
CA GLY A 108 20.02 19.78 -5.81
C GLY A 108 19.15 20.21 -7.01
N LYS A 109 18.58 19.27 -7.77
CA LYS A 109 17.91 19.55 -9.06
C LYS A 109 16.37 19.53 -9.00
N GLY A 110 15.78 19.31 -7.82
CA GLY A 110 14.33 19.38 -7.63
C GLY A 110 13.51 18.25 -8.26
N GLY A 111 14.15 17.14 -8.66
CA GLY A 111 13.50 16.03 -9.37
C GLY A 111 13.74 14.66 -8.73
N LEU A 112 13.93 14.58 -7.42
CA LEU A 112 14.09 13.30 -6.74
C LEU A 112 12.74 12.56 -6.75
N GLN A 113 12.56 11.62 -7.68
CA GLN A 113 11.76 10.44 -7.37
C GLN A 113 12.59 9.67 -6.34
N VAL A 114 12.12 9.67 -5.09
CA VAL A 114 12.73 8.86 -4.03
C VAL A 114 12.77 7.42 -4.55
N PRO A 115 13.86 6.64 -4.32
CA PRO A 115 13.85 5.23 -4.65
C PRO A 115 12.57 4.63 -4.09
N VAL A 116 11.79 4.12 -5.04
CA VAL A 116 10.57 3.37 -4.86
C VAL A 116 10.72 2.49 -3.61
N PRO A 117 9.83 2.60 -2.60
CA PRO A 117 10.08 1.99 -1.31
C PRO A 117 10.27 0.48 -1.46
N TYR A 118 11.37 -0.04 -0.92
CA TYR A 118 11.53 -1.47 -0.77
C TYR A 118 10.52 -1.98 0.24
N PHE A 119 9.89 -3.10 -0.07
CA PHE A 119 8.98 -3.78 0.84
C PHE A 119 9.25 -5.28 0.82
N VAL A 120 8.82 -5.94 1.88
CA VAL A 120 8.78 -7.38 1.93
C VAL A 120 7.35 -7.84 1.60
N SER A 121 7.30 -8.83 0.72
CA SER A 121 6.12 -9.47 0.17
C SER A 121 5.84 -10.72 0.96
N PHE A 122 4.71 -10.75 1.64
CA PHE A 122 4.26 -11.86 2.46
C PHE A 122 3.09 -12.54 1.77
N PHE A 123 3.07 -13.88 1.74
CA PHE A 123 2.09 -14.64 0.99
C PHE A 123 1.22 -15.51 1.92
N ASN A 124 -0.09 -15.36 1.84
CA ASN A 124 -1.02 -16.12 2.67
C ASN A 124 -1.39 -17.45 1.98
N LYS A 125 -1.06 -18.57 2.61
CA LYS A 125 -1.26 -19.94 2.10
C LYS A 125 -2.75 -20.32 1.98
N LYS A 126 -3.62 -19.67 2.76
CA LYS A 126 -5.06 -19.99 2.83
C LYS A 126 -5.87 -19.22 1.80
N THR A 127 -5.59 -17.93 1.63
CA THR A 127 -6.30 -17.08 0.66
C THR A 127 -5.59 -17.03 -0.70
N GLY A 128 -4.32 -17.43 -0.78
CA GLY A 128 -3.47 -17.20 -1.95
C GLY A 128 -3.12 -15.72 -2.16
N GLY A 129 -3.39 -14.86 -1.16
CA GLY A 129 -3.17 -13.43 -1.24
C GLY A 129 -1.77 -12.99 -0.78
N PHE A 130 -1.56 -11.69 -0.83
CA PHE A 130 -0.29 -11.00 -0.68
C PHE A 130 -0.45 -9.79 0.24
N LEU A 131 0.55 -9.57 1.08
CA LEU A 131 0.69 -8.38 1.90
C LEU A 131 2.06 -7.78 1.65
N CYS A 132 2.11 -6.53 1.18
CA CYS A 132 3.36 -5.76 1.19
C CYS A 132 3.49 -4.98 2.48
N ILE A 133 4.66 -5.05 3.13
CA ILE A 133 5.01 -4.16 4.22
C ILE A 133 6.39 -3.56 3.99
N GLY A 134 6.48 -2.24 4.11
CA GLY A 134 7.76 -1.53 4.09
C GLY A 134 8.59 -1.91 5.32
N ILE A 135 9.84 -2.31 5.11
CA ILE A 135 10.80 -2.55 6.20
C ILE A 135 11.82 -1.41 6.18
N GLU A 136 11.57 -0.40 6.99
CA GLU A 136 12.50 0.72 7.17
C GLU A 136 13.23 0.67 8.52
N ALA A 137 14.36 1.39 8.57
CA ALA A 137 15.23 1.54 9.72
C ALA A 137 14.60 2.22 10.94
N TYR A 138 13.37 2.74 10.81
CA TYR A 138 12.67 3.46 11.89
C TYR A 138 12.09 2.54 12.98
N PHE A 139 12.14 1.21 12.80
CA PHE A 139 11.91 0.28 13.91
C PHE A 139 13.23 0.07 14.65
N PRO A 140 13.42 0.62 15.88
CA PRO A 140 14.66 0.50 16.64
C PRO A 140 14.86 -0.91 17.23
N PHE A 141 14.14 -1.91 16.72
CA PHE A 141 14.09 -3.26 17.25
C PHE A 141 14.53 -4.27 16.19
N ASP A 142 15.29 -5.28 16.61
CA ASP A 142 15.64 -6.45 15.78
C ASP A 142 14.42 -7.33 15.43
N LEU A 143 13.23 -6.97 15.92
CA LEU A 143 11.97 -7.67 15.74
C LEU A 143 10.98 -6.76 15.03
N PHE A 144 10.27 -7.31 14.05
CA PHE A 144 9.32 -6.56 13.24
C PHE A 144 7.89 -7.05 13.52
N PRO A 145 7.11 -6.34 14.37
CA PRO A 145 5.74 -6.73 14.67
C PRO A 145 4.82 -6.49 13.46
N PHE A 146 3.92 -7.44 13.24
CA PHE A 146 2.86 -7.44 12.25
C PHE A 146 1.50 -7.21 12.91
N PHE A 147 0.63 -6.49 12.21
CA PHE A 147 -0.79 -6.34 12.61
C PHE A 147 -1.69 -7.46 12.05
N ALA A 148 -1.17 -8.30 11.15
CA ALA A 148 -1.89 -9.47 10.63
C ALA A 148 -1.51 -10.75 11.40
N ASP A 149 -2.45 -11.71 11.46
CA ASP A 149 -2.13 -13.07 11.90
C ASP A 149 -1.26 -13.74 10.83
N VAL A 150 -0.05 -14.13 11.22
CA VAL A 150 0.95 -14.72 10.32
C VAL A 150 0.95 -16.25 10.33
N SER A 151 0.05 -16.90 11.07
CA SER A 151 -0.02 -18.37 11.13
C SER A 151 -0.17 -19.01 9.75
N ASP A 152 -0.96 -18.34 8.90
CA ASP A 152 -1.32 -18.80 7.56
C ASP A 152 -0.38 -18.26 6.49
N PHE A 153 0.71 -17.57 6.85
CA PHE A 153 1.67 -17.07 5.88
C PHE A 153 2.76 -18.09 5.52
N SER A 154 3.27 -17.99 4.30
CA SER A 154 4.45 -18.72 3.83
C SER A 154 5.70 -18.19 4.52
N ASN A 155 6.66 -19.08 4.77
CA ASN A 155 8.00 -18.66 5.19
C ASN A 155 8.77 -18.03 4.03
N LEU A 156 8.46 -18.40 2.78
CA LEU A 156 9.07 -17.75 1.63
C LEU A 156 8.49 -16.35 1.46
N VAL A 157 9.33 -15.33 1.55
CA VAL A 157 8.97 -13.92 1.37
C VAL A 157 9.89 -13.26 0.35
N PHE A 158 9.40 -12.25 -0.37
CA PHE A 158 10.21 -11.53 -1.36
C PHE A 158 10.51 -10.11 -0.91
N LEU A 159 11.77 -9.74 -0.87
CA LEU A 159 12.16 -8.34 -0.91
C LEU A 159 12.01 -7.86 -2.35
N ALA A 160 11.10 -6.91 -2.54
CA ALA A 160 10.82 -6.30 -3.82
C ALA A 160 10.79 -4.77 -3.67
N HIS A 161 10.76 -4.07 -4.80
CA HIS A 161 10.38 -2.67 -4.82
C HIS A 161 9.20 -2.47 -5.76
N GLU A 162 8.42 -1.42 -5.50
CA GLU A 162 7.16 -1.09 -6.17
C GLU A 162 7.27 -1.08 -7.71
N PRO A 163 6.16 -1.34 -8.43
CA PRO A 163 6.15 -1.55 -9.86
C PRO A 163 6.60 -0.31 -10.63
N MET A 164 7.29 -0.52 -11.75
CA MET A 164 7.63 0.55 -12.71
C MET A 164 6.40 1.06 -13.51
N TYR A 165 5.19 0.52 -13.31
CA TYR A 165 4.07 0.67 -14.25
C TYR A 165 2.71 1.05 -13.62
N ILE A 166 2.68 1.70 -12.47
CA ILE A 166 1.41 2.20 -11.91
C ILE A 166 0.96 3.45 -12.67
N LYS A 167 -0.29 3.45 -13.15
CA LYS A 167 -0.91 4.62 -13.78
C LYS A 167 -1.74 5.37 -12.76
N MET A 168 -1.85 6.68 -12.96
CA MET A 168 -2.67 7.53 -12.09
C MET A 168 -4.11 7.01 -12.01
N ASN A 169 -4.69 6.60 -13.14
CA ASN A 169 -6.07 6.10 -13.20
C ASN A 169 -6.32 4.83 -12.36
N ASP A 170 -5.28 4.05 -12.03
CA ASP A 170 -5.42 2.85 -11.22
C ASP A 170 -5.83 3.20 -9.77
N PHE A 171 -5.47 4.39 -9.27
CA PHE A 171 -5.90 4.82 -7.93
C PHE A 171 -7.35 5.27 -7.87
N ILE A 172 -7.97 5.59 -9.01
CA ILE A 172 -9.37 6.05 -9.09
C ILE A 172 -10.26 5.06 -9.85
N SER A 173 -9.76 3.88 -10.20
CA SER A 173 -10.46 2.89 -11.01
C SER A 173 -11.81 2.47 -10.40
N GLY A 174 -11.88 2.37 -9.07
CA GLY A 174 -13.12 2.04 -8.38
C GLY A 174 -14.24 3.07 -8.56
N LEU A 175 -13.95 4.34 -8.90
CA LEU A 175 -14.99 5.31 -9.26
C LEU A 175 -15.74 4.94 -10.54
N TYR A 176 -15.08 4.23 -11.47
CA TYR A 176 -15.71 3.76 -12.70
C TYR A 176 -16.60 2.53 -12.46
N LEU A 177 -16.47 1.87 -11.31
CA LEU A 177 -17.25 0.70 -10.93
C LEU A 177 -18.52 1.07 -10.15
N LEU A 178 -18.65 2.33 -9.71
CA LEU A 178 -19.87 2.83 -9.08
C LEU A 178 -21.00 2.94 -10.11
N ASN A 179 -22.11 2.27 -9.84
CA ASN A 179 -23.31 2.30 -10.68
C ASN A 179 -24.04 3.64 -10.62
N ASN A 180 -23.92 4.38 -9.50
CA ASN A 180 -24.65 5.65 -9.32
C ASN A 180 -23.73 6.83 -8.97
N THR A 181 -23.25 7.53 -10.00
CA THR A 181 -22.42 8.73 -9.85
C THR A 181 -23.21 10.01 -9.51
N LYS A 182 -24.55 9.94 -9.41
CA LYS A 182 -25.40 11.10 -9.05
C LYS A 182 -25.64 11.23 -7.54
N ASN A 183 -25.46 10.14 -6.81
CA ASN A 183 -25.55 10.09 -5.34
C ASN A 183 -24.40 10.85 -4.68
N PHE A 184 -24.39 10.91 -3.34
CA PHE A 184 -23.23 11.43 -2.64
C PHE A 184 -22.12 10.39 -2.66
N ASN A 185 -20.98 10.73 -3.28
CA ASN A 185 -19.86 9.81 -3.38
C ASN A 185 -18.79 10.16 -2.35
N LEU A 186 -18.45 9.20 -1.48
CA LEU A 186 -17.33 9.32 -0.55
C LEU A 186 -16.22 8.39 -1.01
N PHE A 187 -14.98 8.88 -1.08
CA PHE A 187 -13.85 8.04 -1.43
C PHE A 187 -12.59 8.36 -0.63
N CYS A 188 -11.81 7.32 -0.39
CA CYS A 188 -10.51 7.36 0.27
C CYS A 188 -9.47 6.83 -0.71
N LEU A 189 -8.58 7.71 -1.16
CA LEU A 189 -7.44 7.32 -2.01
C LEU A 189 -6.19 7.21 -1.16
N ASP A 190 -5.35 6.24 -1.48
CA ASP A 190 -4.06 6.10 -0.85
C ASP A 190 -3.16 7.32 -1.13
N VAL A 191 -2.66 7.92 -0.05
CA VAL A 191 -1.71 9.04 -0.04
C VAL A 191 -0.39 8.68 -0.72
N GLY A 192 -0.06 7.38 -0.82
CA GLY A 192 1.05 6.87 -1.63
C GLY A 192 1.02 7.34 -3.08
N SER A 193 -0.17 7.66 -3.62
CA SER A 193 -0.33 8.27 -4.95
C SER A 193 0.38 9.63 -5.09
N ILE A 194 0.49 10.43 -4.01
CA ILE A 194 1.25 11.69 -4.03
C ILE A 194 2.74 11.39 -4.20
N SER A 195 3.26 10.38 -3.50
CA SER A 195 4.66 9.98 -3.61
C SER A 195 4.95 9.41 -5.01
N ALA A 196 4.02 8.67 -5.61
CA ALA A 196 4.16 8.10 -6.95
C ALA A 196 4.14 9.15 -8.07
N PHE A 197 3.25 10.17 -7.98
CA PHE A 197 2.99 11.10 -9.10
C PHE A 197 3.40 12.56 -8.83
N GLY A 198 3.78 12.90 -7.60
CA GLY A 198 4.14 14.26 -7.20
C GLY A 198 3.02 15.26 -7.54
N ASN A 199 3.38 16.35 -8.22
CA ASN A 199 2.43 17.40 -8.61
C ASN A 199 1.31 16.91 -9.54
N LYS A 200 1.53 15.82 -10.30
CA LYS A 200 0.49 15.24 -11.16
C LYS A 200 -0.66 14.62 -10.36
N ALA A 201 -0.47 14.32 -9.07
CA ALA A 201 -1.58 13.88 -8.22
C ALA A 201 -2.70 14.94 -8.13
N MET A 202 -2.42 16.21 -8.43
CA MET A 202 -3.48 17.24 -8.53
C MET A 202 -4.44 17.00 -9.71
N ASP A 203 -4.01 16.24 -10.73
CA ASP A 203 -4.85 15.90 -11.88
C ASP A 203 -5.96 14.92 -11.52
N PHE A 204 -5.86 14.20 -10.38
CA PHE A 204 -6.98 13.42 -9.82
C PHE A 204 -8.23 14.27 -9.69
N LYS A 205 -8.09 15.51 -9.24
CA LYS A 205 -9.24 16.42 -9.12
C LYS A 205 -9.95 16.60 -10.45
N ILE A 206 -9.19 16.81 -11.53
CA ILE A 206 -9.73 17.04 -12.87
C ILE A 206 -10.48 15.80 -13.35
N ASP A 207 -9.91 14.61 -13.16
CA ASP A 207 -10.53 13.37 -13.61
C ASP A 207 -11.73 12.98 -12.75
N ILE A 208 -11.68 13.21 -11.44
CA ILE A 208 -12.82 13.03 -10.54
C ILE A 208 -13.95 14.01 -10.88
N GLU A 209 -13.67 15.28 -11.17
CA GLU A 209 -14.69 16.27 -11.59
C GLU A 209 -15.38 15.89 -12.92
N LYS A 210 -14.67 15.18 -13.82
CA LYS A 210 -15.27 14.65 -15.05
C LYS A 210 -16.18 13.45 -14.77
N LEU A 211 -15.83 12.62 -13.78
CA LEU A 211 -16.58 11.42 -13.43
C LEU A 211 -17.77 11.70 -12.52
N LEU A 212 -17.57 12.58 -11.54
CA LEU A 212 -18.49 12.91 -10.47
C LEU A 212 -18.91 14.38 -10.63
N VAL A 213 -20.19 14.62 -10.89
CA VAL A 213 -20.67 15.94 -11.33
C VAL A 213 -20.41 17.02 -10.27
N LYS A 214 -20.94 16.86 -9.04
CA LYS A 214 -20.78 17.83 -7.92
C LYS A 214 -20.92 17.27 -6.50
N ASN A 215 -21.48 16.07 -6.33
CA ASN A 215 -21.88 15.57 -5.00
C ASN A 215 -20.89 14.53 -4.50
N TYR A 216 -19.68 14.96 -4.12
CA TYR A 216 -18.66 14.04 -3.63
C TYR A 216 -17.74 14.66 -2.57
N PHE A 217 -17.12 13.80 -1.77
CA PHE A 217 -16.07 14.14 -0.84
C PHE A 217 -14.95 13.11 -0.92
N GLY A 218 -13.72 13.59 -1.12
CA GLY A 218 -12.53 12.77 -1.28
C GLY A 218 -11.52 13.04 -0.18
N ILE A 219 -10.92 11.98 0.35
CA ILE A 219 -9.84 12.07 1.32
C ILE A 219 -8.61 11.34 0.76
N LEU A 220 -7.44 11.96 0.92
CA LEU A 220 -6.17 11.24 0.82
C LEU A 220 -5.82 10.72 2.21
N SER A 221 -5.88 9.40 2.39
CA SER A 221 -5.50 8.70 3.62
C SER A 221 -4.38 7.73 3.29
N ALA A 222 -3.66 7.15 4.27
CA ALA A 222 -2.89 5.97 3.88
C ALA A 222 -3.82 4.78 3.59
N ALA A 223 -3.22 3.73 3.05
CA ALA A 223 -3.87 2.53 2.54
C ALA A 223 -5.00 2.03 3.45
N SER A 224 -6.19 1.92 2.86
CA SER A 224 -7.39 1.49 3.57
C SER A 224 -7.49 -0.03 3.68
N SER A 225 -7.80 -0.54 4.87
CA SER A 225 -8.24 -1.93 5.06
C SER A 225 -9.76 -2.03 5.00
N ILE A 226 -10.29 -3.15 4.51
CA ILE A 226 -11.73 -3.41 4.54
C ILE A 226 -12.04 -4.89 4.81
N PHE A 227 -13.14 -5.13 5.53
CA PHE A 227 -13.86 -6.39 5.45
C PHE A 227 -15.02 -6.21 4.47
N LEU A 228 -15.06 -6.99 3.39
CA LEU A 228 -16.04 -6.81 2.31
C LEU A 228 -16.88 -8.09 2.13
N PRO A 229 -18.20 -8.06 2.39
CA PRO A 229 -19.07 -9.21 2.14
C PRO A 229 -18.95 -9.75 0.71
N GLU A 230 -19.13 -11.06 0.52
CA GLU A 230 -18.91 -11.75 -0.77
C GLU A 230 -19.67 -11.11 -1.94
N ILE A 231 -20.86 -10.57 -1.67
CA ILE A 231 -21.72 -9.91 -2.68
C ILE A 231 -21.10 -8.63 -3.28
N PHE A 232 -20.14 -8.01 -2.60
CA PHE A 232 -19.48 -6.78 -3.04
C PHE A 232 -18.08 -7.04 -3.63
N ILE A 233 -17.59 -8.28 -3.57
CA ILE A 233 -16.30 -8.65 -4.15
C ILE A 233 -16.46 -8.75 -5.67
N ASN A 234 -15.77 -7.88 -6.41
CA ASN A 234 -15.93 -7.77 -7.87
C ASN A 234 -14.78 -8.43 -8.67
N ARG A 235 -13.67 -8.80 -8.02
CA ARG A 235 -12.51 -9.43 -8.65
C ARG A 235 -11.70 -10.27 -7.66
N LYS A 236 -10.65 -10.93 -8.16
CA LYS A 236 -9.74 -11.74 -7.33
C LYS A 236 -8.63 -10.86 -6.76
N TYR A 237 -8.99 -10.00 -5.80
CA TYR A 237 -8.02 -9.09 -5.18
C TYR A 237 -6.81 -9.85 -4.61
N ILE A 238 -5.62 -9.43 -5.03
CA ILE A 238 -4.37 -10.05 -4.57
C ILE A 238 -4.07 -9.74 -3.12
N VAL A 239 -4.62 -8.66 -2.58
CA VAL A 239 -4.39 -8.18 -1.21
C VAL A 239 -5.35 -8.78 -0.16
N GLU A 240 -6.01 -9.90 -0.47
CA GLU A 240 -6.85 -10.64 0.46
C GLU A 240 -6.00 -11.43 1.47
N ASN A 241 -5.91 -10.96 2.71
CA ASN A 241 -5.05 -11.57 3.75
C ASN A 241 -5.79 -12.54 4.65
N GLU A 242 -7.08 -12.33 4.85
CA GLU A 242 -7.99 -13.30 5.44
C GLU A 242 -9.24 -13.34 4.58
N LYS A 243 -10.09 -14.36 4.75
CA LYS A 243 -11.31 -14.47 3.95
C LYS A 243 -12.11 -13.17 4.05
N ASN A 244 -12.30 -12.51 2.90
CA ASN A 244 -13.01 -11.24 2.77
C ASN A 244 -12.37 -10.04 3.49
N VAL A 245 -11.10 -10.13 3.92
CA VAL A 245 -10.35 -9.04 4.55
C VAL A 245 -9.21 -8.63 3.62
N PHE A 246 -9.26 -7.39 3.17
CA PHE A 246 -8.36 -6.85 2.16
C PHE A 246 -7.53 -5.73 2.74
N PHE A 247 -6.21 -5.82 2.57
CA PHE A 247 -5.28 -4.79 3.02
C PHE A 247 -3.90 -4.95 2.38
N ALA A 248 -3.28 -3.83 2.04
CA ALA A 248 -1.85 -3.74 1.78
C ALA A 248 -1.34 -2.42 2.35
N ASN A 249 -0.03 -2.29 2.59
CA ASN A 249 0.54 -1.06 3.16
C ASN A 249 0.58 0.12 2.15
N GLY A 250 0.06 -0.07 0.95
CA GLY A 250 -0.03 0.91 -0.13
C GLY A 250 -0.96 0.42 -1.24
N GLY A 251 -1.47 1.33 -2.05
CA GLY A 251 -2.18 1.03 -3.29
C GLY A 251 -3.64 0.59 -3.16
N THR A 252 -4.26 0.73 -1.98
CA THR A 252 -5.64 0.29 -1.72
C THR A 252 -6.57 1.47 -1.45
N ASN A 253 -7.74 1.48 -2.09
CA ASN A 253 -8.69 2.59 -2.11
C ASN A 253 -10.10 2.10 -1.80
N ILE A 254 -10.96 2.98 -1.25
CA ILE A 254 -12.37 2.69 -0.97
C ILE A 254 -13.23 3.76 -1.62
N PHE A 255 -14.34 3.33 -2.23
CA PHE A 255 -15.33 4.19 -2.87
C PHE A 255 -16.72 3.79 -2.41
N LEU A 256 -17.54 4.79 -2.09
CA LEU A 256 -18.89 4.64 -1.56
C LEU A 256 -19.84 5.56 -2.33
N SER A 257 -21.03 5.06 -2.64
CA SER A 257 -22.13 5.88 -3.16
C SER A 257 -23.34 5.75 -2.24
N ILE A 258 -23.79 6.89 -1.69
CA ILE A 258 -24.81 7.03 -0.63
C ILE A 258 -25.96 7.92 -1.11
#